data_AF-A0A955ZEC4-F1
#
_entry.id   AF-A0A955ZEC4-F1
#
_cell.length_a   1.000
_cell.length_b   1.000
_cell.length_c   1.000
_cell.angle_alpha   90.00
_cell.angle_beta   90.00
_cell.angle_gamma   90.00
#
_symmetry.space_group_name_H-M   'P 1'
#
loop_
_entity.id
_entity.type
_entity.pdbx_description
1 polymer ?
#
loop_
_entity_poly.entity_id
_entity_poly.type
_entity_poly.pdbx_seq_one_letter_code
_entity_poly.pdbx_strand_id
1 'polypeptide(L)' 'GTIEAIKRRMLAGGGVAVLPTYLIAPDVARGKLTVLFPKVKLPSDYFRLVFRVDDPRRAAYEGIAATLVQRPLE' A
#
# COMPACT_ATOMS: atom_id res chain seq x y z
N GLY A 1 1.36 5.38 15.70
CA GLY A 1 0.07 4.83 15.27
C GLY A 1 0.11 4.68 13.77
N THR A 2 -0.06 3.47 13.26
CA THR A 2 0.18 3.12 11.84
C THR A 2 -1.14 2.79 11.13
N ILE A 3 -1.08 2.57 9.82
CA ILE A 3 -2.22 2.18 8.98
C ILE A 3 -2.96 0.95 9.54
N GLU A 4 -2.25 -0.01 10.13
CA GLU A 4 -2.85 -1.20 10.74
C GLU A 4 -3.77 -0.85 11.93
N ALA A 5 -3.43 0.16 12.72
CA ALA A 5 -4.29 0.62 13.81
C ALA A 5 -5.59 1.24 13.28
N ILE A 6 -5.52 1.98 12.17
CA ILE A 6 -6.69 2.56 11.50
C ILE A 6 -7.59 1.45 10.96
N LYS A 7 -7.00 0.45 10.29
CA LYS A 7 -7.72 -0.72 9.78
C LYS A 7 -8.48 -1.46 10.90
N ARG A 8 -7.84 -1.69 12.05
CA ARG A 8 -8.49 -2.32 13.22
C ARG A 8 -9.68 -1.52 13.73
N ARG A 9 -9.60 -0.19 13.73
CA ARG A 9 -10.73 0.67 14.12
C ARG A 9 -11.89 0.57 13.13
N MET A 10 -11.63 0.54 11.82
CA MET A 10 -12.68 0.36 10.81
C MET A 10 -13.37 -1.01 10.94
N LEU A 11 -12.60 -2.08 11.11
CA LEU A 11 -13.14 -3.43 11.30
C LEU A 11 -13.97 -3.56 12.59
N ALA A 12 -13.70 -2.74 13.60
CA ALA A 12 -14.50 -2.65 14.82
C ALA A 12 -15.72 -1.72 14.70
N GLY A 13 -16.06 -1.23 13.50
CA GLY A 13 -17.18 -0.30 13.29
C GLY A 13 -16.90 1.13 13.75
N GLY A 14 -15.63 1.49 13.98
CA GLY A 14 -15.23 2.78 14.52
C GLY A 14 -15.26 3.95 13.52
N GLY A 15 -15.68 3.72 12.27
CA GLY A 15 -15.86 4.76 11.25
C GLY A 15 -15.33 4.41 9.87
N VAL A 16 -14.95 5.44 9.12
CA VAL A 16 -14.53 5.41 7.72
C VAL A 16 -13.09 5.94 7.61
N ALA A 17 -12.28 5.37 6.72
CA ALA A 17 -10.97 5.94 6.38
C ALA A 17 -10.63 5.72 4.89
N VAL A 18 -9.65 6.49 4.42
CA VAL A 18 -9.02 6.29 3.10
C VAL A 18 -7.75 5.48 3.31
N LEU A 19 -7.69 4.28 2.71
CA LEU A 19 -6.59 3.34 2.85
C LEU A 19 -6.17 2.80 1.49
N PRO A 20 -4.89 2.44 1.31
CA PRO A 20 -4.44 1.78 0.09
C PRO A 20 -5.14 0.44 -0.12
N THR A 21 -5.59 0.19 -1.36
CA THR A 21 -6.36 -1.01 -1.72
C THR A 21 -5.63 -2.31 -1.36
N TYR A 22 -4.32 -2.41 -1.61
CA TYR A 22 -3.51 -3.60 -1.31
C TYR A 22 -3.48 -3.97 0.19
N LEU A 23 -3.88 -3.08 1.12
CA LEU A 23 -3.96 -3.38 2.55
C LEU A 23 -5.35 -3.87 3.00
N ILE A 24 -6.40 -3.59 2.22
CA ILE A 24 -7.80 -3.80 2.60
C ILE A 24 -8.56 -4.68 1.59
N ALA A 25 -7.98 -5.00 0.45
CA ALA A 25 -8.59 -5.86 -0.57
C ALA A 25 -9.12 -7.18 -0.01
N PRO A 26 -8.40 -7.91 0.87
CA PRO A 26 -8.93 -9.15 1.47
C PRO A 26 -10.14 -8.94 2.38
N ASP A 27 -10.28 -7.78 3.01
CA ASP A 27 -11.39 -7.47 3.92
C ASP A 27 -12.62 -6.97 3.15
N VAL A 28 -12.40 -6.26 2.04
CA VAL A 28 -13.46 -5.90 1.09
C VAL A 28 -14.00 -7.15 0.40
N ALA A 29 -13.13 -8.03 -0.10
CA ALA A 29 -13.53 -9.28 -0.75
C ALA A 29 -14.33 -10.21 0.19
N ARG A 30 -14.03 -10.17 1.49
CA ARG A 30 -14.76 -10.93 2.53
C ARG A 30 -16.01 -10.22 3.07
N GLY A 31 -16.38 -9.06 2.52
CA GLY A 31 -17.54 -8.28 2.95
C GLY A 31 -17.42 -7.66 4.35
N LYS A 32 -16.22 -7.61 4.93
CA LYS A 32 -15.97 -6.98 6.24
C LYS A 32 -15.89 -5.46 6.15
N LEU A 33 -15.47 -4.95 4.99
CA LEU A 33 -15.40 -3.53 4.67
C LEU A 33 -16.13 -3.27 3.35
N THR A 34 -16.68 -2.07 3.19
CA THR A 34 -17.34 -1.63 1.96
C THR A 34 -16.67 -0.36 1.43
N VAL A 35 -16.55 -0.25 0.11
CA VAL A 35 -16.07 0.95 -0.56
C VAL A 35 -17.22 1.95 -0.71
N LEU A 36 -17.15 3.09 -0.02
CA LEU A 36 -18.24 4.06 0.01
C LEU A 36 -18.37 4.89 -1.28
N PHE A 37 -17.25 5.21 -1.92
CA PHE A 37 -17.19 6.07 -3.09
C PHE A 37 -16.48 5.40 -4.26
N PRO A 38 -17.07 4.34 -4.86
CA PRO A 38 -16.39 3.53 -5.87
C PRO A 38 -16.07 4.27 -7.18
N LYS A 39 -16.68 5.43 -7.42
CA LYS A 39 -16.46 6.26 -8.63
C LYS A 39 -15.44 7.37 -8.43
N VAL A 40 -14.96 7.59 -7.21
CA VAL A 40 -13.96 8.62 -6.92
C VAL A 40 -12.59 8.08 -7.29
N LYS A 41 -11.93 8.76 -8.24
CA LYS A 41 -10.55 8.43 -8.61
C LYS A 41 -9.59 9.02 -7.60
N LEU A 42 -8.94 8.15 -6.82
CA LEU A 42 -7.90 8.57 -5.88
C LEU A 42 -6.58 8.85 -6.62
N PRO A 43 -5.75 9.80 -6.13
CA PRO A 43 -4.37 9.93 -6.57
C PRO A 43 -3.62 8.61 -6.40
N SER A 44 -2.76 8.28 -7.37
CA SER A 44 -1.89 7.11 -7.28
C SER A 44 -0.59 7.47 -6.57
N ASP A 45 -0.17 6.60 -5.65
CA ASP A 45 1.11 6.72 -4.95
C ASP A 45 2.11 5.69 -5.48
N TYR A 46 3.40 5.95 -5.30
CA TYR A 46 4.49 5.15 -5.82
C TYR A 46 5.46 4.76 -4.71
N PHE A 47 5.80 3.48 -4.65
CA PHE A 47 6.90 3.02 -3.81
C PHE A 47 8.23 3.39 -4.46
N ARG A 48 9.12 3.99 -3.67
CA ARG A 48 10.45 4.42 -4.13
C ARG A 48 11.50 3.68 -3.32
N LEU A 49 12.41 3.01 -4.02
CA LEU A 49 13.66 2.57 -3.43
C LEU A 49 14.63 3.76 -3.43
N VAL A 50 15.01 4.22 -2.25
CA VAL A 50 15.93 5.36 -2.07
C VAL A 50 17.23 4.86 -1.46
N PHE A 51 18.34 5.15 -2.11
CA PHE A 51 19.70 4.85 -1.64
C PHE A 51 20.63 6.02 -1.96
N ARG A 52 21.81 6.06 -1.31
CA ARG A 52 22.80 7.14 -1.53
C ARG A 52 23.45 6.98 -2.89
N VAL A 53 23.66 8.09 -3.60
CA VAL A 53 24.22 8.09 -4.96
C VAL A 53 25.60 7.45 -5.04
N ASP A 54 26.45 7.67 -4.03
CA ASP A 54 27.82 7.17 -3.95
C ASP A 54 27.96 5.90 -3.09
N ASP A 55 26.86 5.18 -2.80
CA ASP A 55 26.95 3.92 -2.05
C ASP A 55 27.67 2.85 -2.91
N PRO A 56 28.73 2.20 -2.41
CA PRO A 56 29.47 1.19 -3.18
C PRO A 56 28.61 -0.03 -3.57
N ARG A 57 27.46 -0.23 -2.93
CA ARG A 57 26.51 -1.31 -3.24
C ARG A 57 25.44 -0.91 -4.26
N ARG A 58 25.60 0.23 -4.96
CA ARG A 58 24.66 0.72 -5.98
C ARG A 58 24.15 -0.37 -6.92
N ALA A 59 25.05 -1.18 -7.48
CA ALA A 59 24.68 -2.27 -8.38
C ALA A 59 23.72 -3.29 -7.73
N ALA A 60 23.88 -3.57 -6.43
CA ALA A 60 22.98 -4.45 -5.69
C ALA A 60 21.59 -3.80 -5.49
N TYR A 61 21.54 -2.50 -5.18
CA TYR A 61 20.27 -1.77 -5.07
C TYR A 61 19.52 -1.71 -6.41
N GLU A 62 20.23 -1.50 -7.52
CA GLU A 62 19.64 -1.54 -8.87
C GLU A 62 19.08 -2.94 -9.21
N GLY A 63 19.79 -4.01 -8.81
CA GLY A 63 19.28 -5.38 -8.92
C GLY A 63 18.00 -5.63 -8.09
N ILE A 64 17.94 -5.09 -6.88
CA ILE A 64 16.72 -5.12 -6.04
C ILE A 64 15.61 -4.33 -6.72
N ALA A 65 15.89 -3.13 -7.24
CA ALA A 65 14.90 -2.31 -7.94
C ALA A 65 14.30 -3.06 -9.14
N ALA A 66 15.14 -3.71 -9.95
CA ALA A 66 14.69 -4.52 -11.09
C ALA A 66 13.75 -5.66 -10.64
N THR A 67 14.05 -6.29 -9.50
CA THR A 67 13.20 -7.34 -8.93
C THR A 67 11.87 -6.78 -8.42
N LEU A 68 11.88 -5.63 -7.75
CA LEU A 68 10.69 -5.00 -7.19
C LEU A 68 9.72 -4.51 -8.27
N VAL A 69 10.22 -3.99 -9.39
CA VAL A 69 9.39 -3.56 -10.53
C VAL A 69 8.58 -4.71 -11.12
N GLN A 70 9.09 -5.95 -11.06
CA GLN A 70 8.39 -7.14 -11.58
C GLN A 70 7.32 -7.68 -10.63
N ARG A 71 7.19 -7.13 -9.41
CA ARG A 71 6.29 -7.63 -8.37
C ARG A 71 5.31 -6.53 -7.93
N PRO A 72 4.17 -6.38 -8.64
CA PRO A 72 3.14 -5.43 -8.22
C PRO A 72 2.56 -5.79 -6.86
N LEU A 73 2.04 -4.78 -6.16
CA LEU A 73 1.31 -4.98 -4.91
C LEU A 73 -0.12 -5.42 -5.26
N GLU A 74 -0.42 -6.69 -4.99
CA GLU A 74 -1.75 -7.29 -5.15
C GLU A 74 -2.68 -6.97 -3.95
#